data_AF-A0A3D1IXR9-F1
#
_entry.id   AF-A0A3D1IXR9-F1
#
_cell.length_a   1.000
_cell.length_b   1.000
_cell.length_c   1.000
_cell.angle_alpha   90.00
_cell.angle_beta   90.00
_cell.angle_gamma   90.00
#
_symmetry.space_group_name_H-M   'P 1'
#
loop_
_entity.id
_entity.type
_entity.pdbx_description
1 polymer ?
#
loop_
_entity_poly.entity_id
_entity_poly.type
_entity_poly.pdbx_seq_one_letter_code
_entity_poly.pdbx_strand_id
1 'polypeptide(L)'
;FVGSSRFKVTTVATTHRDATDAVERSDAQVAIVVPPGFAELLRKGQTSPIQILVDGTNSNTALIALGYVGQIAGTFGQGYALDLAQRTGRALGRPLVNVKMEERYWYNQNLNSRWFFVPGVIGTLTLITIVNLTAFAIVREREIGTLEQLLVTPIQPFEFIIGKTLPFFFIGLIQVAIVAGIGMFWFDVPFKGNPLVLLLGTCLFLMSTLGIGLLISTLCKTQQQAFASNFFVLNPMFVLSGFSFPISSMPDVLQWLTYLDPLRYYLVIIRGAYIKGVGMHVLWPQMVALFVLGASLLTIAVLRFHKSLD
;
A
#
# COMPACT_ATOMS: atom_id res chain seq x y z
N PHE A 1 -29.90 5.78 1.95
CA PHE A 1 -28.57 6.40 1.99
C PHE A 1 -28.56 7.63 2.90
N VAL A 2 -29.29 8.72 2.62
CA VAL A 2 -29.33 9.92 3.48
C VAL A 2 -29.90 9.65 4.89
N GLY A 3 -30.78 8.67 5.03
CA GLY A 3 -31.39 8.27 6.31
C GLY A 3 -30.73 7.09 7.03
N SER A 4 -29.61 6.55 6.54
CA SER A 4 -28.92 5.45 7.23
C SER A 4 -27.79 5.97 8.09
N SER A 5 -27.68 5.52 9.34
CA SER A 5 -26.58 5.87 10.27
C SER A 5 -25.18 5.43 9.80
N ARG A 6 -25.10 4.71 8.67
CA ARG A 6 -23.87 4.13 8.10
C ARG A 6 -23.20 5.02 7.05
N PHE A 7 -23.92 6.00 6.49
CA PHE A 7 -23.39 6.88 5.44
C PHE A 7 -23.61 8.34 5.82
N LYS A 8 -22.55 9.14 5.69
CA LYS A 8 -22.61 10.60 5.78
C LYS A 8 -22.44 11.15 4.36
N VAL A 9 -23.38 11.98 3.91
CA VAL A 9 -23.28 12.63 2.60
C VAL A 9 -22.29 13.77 2.71
N THR A 10 -21.15 13.66 2.01
CA THR A 10 -20.12 14.71 1.97
C THR A 10 -20.43 15.75 0.90
N THR A 11 -20.78 15.29 -0.31
CA THR A 11 -21.01 16.15 -1.48
C THR A 11 -22.10 15.55 -2.37
N VAL A 12 -22.86 16.39 -3.06
CA VAL A 12 -23.78 15.99 -4.12
C VAL A 12 -23.15 16.35 -5.46
N ALA A 13 -22.69 15.34 -6.20
CA ALA A 13 -22.09 15.53 -7.51
C ALA A 13 -23.16 15.82 -8.58
N THR A 14 -22.90 16.83 -9.42
CA THR A 14 -23.80 17.21 -10.52
C THR A 14 -23.48 16.47 -11.82
N THR A 15 -22.23 16.07 -12.03
CA THR A 15 -21.80 15.30 -13.20
C THR A 15 -21.16 13.98 -12.80
N HIS A 16 -21.11 13.03 -13.75
CA HIS A 16 -20.43 11.75 -13.52
C HIS A 16 -18.94 11.95 -13.22
N ARG A 17 -18.30 12.96 -13.83
CA ARG A 17 -16.90 13.29 -13.61
C ARG A 17 -16.64 13.79 -12.18
N ASP A 18 -17.51 14.63 -11.64
CA ASP A 18 -17.39 15.10 -10.26
C ASP A 18 -17.45 13.94 -9.26
N ALA A 19 -18.31 12.95 -9.52
CA ALA A 19 -18.42 11.75 -8.69
C ALA A 19 -17.16 10.88 -8.76
N THR A 20 -16.57 10.74 -9.96
CA THR A 20 -15.30 10.03 -10.16
C THR A 20 -14.14 10.74 -9.47
N ASP A 21 -13.97 12.04 -9.70
CA ASP A 21 -12.88 12.84 -9.13
C ASP A 21 -12.94 12.82 -7.59
N ALA A 22 -14.14 12.86 -7.00
CA ALA A 22 -14.31 12.79 -5.55
C ALA A 22 -13.82 11.45 -4.96
N VAL A 23 -14.02 10.34 -5.68
CA VAL A 23 -13.51 9.01 -5.26
C VAL A 23 -12.01 8.90 -5.52
N GLU A 24 -11.52 9.39 -6.65
CA GLU A 24 -10.09 9.34 -7.00
C GLU A 24 -9.21 10.18 -6.07
N ARG A 25 -9.72 11.31 -5.59
CA ARG A 25 -9.03 12.19 -4.63
C ARG A 25 -9.19 11.74 -3.18
N SER A 26 -9.91 10.64 -2.94
CA SER A 26 -10.29 10.15 -1.60
C SER A 26 -11.11 11.15 -0.76
N ASP A 27 -11.78 12.12 -1.41
CA ASP A 27 -12.74 13.03 -0.76
C ASP A 27 -14.04 12.29 -0.38
N ALA A 28 -14.36 11.22 -1.11
CA ALA A 28 -15.45 10.30 -0.83
C ALA A 28 -15.00 8.84 -0.95
N GLN A 29 -15.43 7.99 -0.01
CA GLN A 29 -15.13 6.55 -0.05
C GLN A 29 -16.06 5.77 -1.00
N VAL A 30 -17.26 6.30 -1.22
CA VAL A 30 -18.30 5.72 -2.09
C VAL A 30 -18.99 6.85 -2.83
N ALA A 31 -19.18 6.70 -4.14
CA ALA A 31 -20.09 7.54 -4.91
C ALA A 31 -21.18 6.68 -5.55
N ILE A 32 -22.44 7.11 -5.40
CA ILE A 32 -23.60 6.43 -5.96
C ILE A 32 -24.12 7.28 -7.11
N VAL A 33 -24.10 6.71 -8.32
CA VAL A 33 -24.53 7.39 -9.54
C VAL A 33 -25.86 6.80 -9.98
N VAL A 34 -26.92 7.60 -9.86
CA VAL A 34 -28.28 7.25 -10.27
C VAL A 34 -28.53 7.82 -11.67
N PRO A 35 -28.85 7.00 -12.69
CA PRO A 35 -29.02 7.49 -14.04
C PRO A 35 -30.29 8.34 -14.20
N PRO A 36 -30.33 9.26 -15.18
CA PRO A 36 -31.55 9.96 -15.54
C PRO A 36 -32.62 8.96 -15.97
N GLY A 37 -33.87 9.19 -15.57
CA GLY A 37 -34.99 8.30 -15.87
C GLY A 37 -35.16 7.12 -14.90
N PHE A 38 -34.33 6.98 -13.86
CA PHE A 38 -34.43 5.95 -12.83
C PHE A 38 -35.87 5.82 -12.26
N ALA A 39 -36.46 6.94 -11.83
CA ALA A 39 -37.81 6.96 -11.28
C ALA A 39 -38.89 6.59 -12.30
N GLU A 40 -38.69 6.96 -13.57
CA GLU A 40 -39.65 6.67 -14.64
C GLU A 40 -39.65 5.18 -15.02
N LEU A 41 -38.46 4.59 -15.14
CA LEU A 41 -38.29 3.15 -15.37
C LEU A 41 -38.89 2.32 -14.24
N LEU A 42 -38.66 2.73 -12.99
CA LEU A 42 -39.25 2.08 -11.83
C LEU A 42 -40.78 2.19 -11.80
N ARG A 43 -41.36 3.33 -12.17
CA ARG A 43 -42.82 3.50 -12.29
C ARG A 43 -43.42 2.60 -13.38
N LYS A 44 -42.68 2.35 -14.46
CA LYS A 44 -43.07 1.39 -15.52
C LYS A 44 -42.90 -0.07 -15.09
N GLY A 45 -42.41 -0.34 -13.87
CA GLY A 45 -42.14 -1.67 -13.36
C GLY A 45 -40.93 -2.35 -14.01
N GLN A 46 -40.02 -1.56 -14.59
CA GLN A 46 -38.76 -2.01 -15.18
C GLN A 46 -37.62 -1.86 -14.16
N THR A 47 -36.53 -2.60 -14.36
CA THR A 47 -35.30 -2.45 -13.58
C THR A 47 -34.45 -1.30 -14.12
N SER A 48 -33.68 -0.64 -13.26
CA SER A 48 -32.76 0.42 -13.65
C SER A 48 -31.39 0.19 -12.99
N PRO A 49 -30.28 0.24 -13.76
CA PRO A 49 -28.96 0.05 -13.20
C PRO A 49 -28.56 1.26 -12.35
N ILE A 50 -28.02 1.02 -11.16
CA ILE A 50 -27.35 2.06 -10.35
C ILE A 50 -25.87 1.74 -10.39
N GLN A 51 -25.03 2.75 -10.63
CA GLN A 51 -23.59 2.57 -10.58
C GLN A 51 -23.06 2.98 -9.21
N ILE A 52 -22.17 2.16 -8.66
CA ILE A 52 -21.52 2.39 -7.38
C ILE A 52 -20.02 2.46 -7.65
N LEU A 53 -19.42 3.59 -7.32
CA LEU A 53 -17.98 3.80 -7.35
C LEU A 53 -17.48 3.68 -5.92
N VAL A 54 -16.40 2.94 -5.71
CA VAL A 54 -15.85 2.68 -4.38
C VAL A 54 -14.35 2.86 -4.42
N ASP A 55 -13.79 3.52 -3.40
CA ASP A 55 -12.35 3.61 -3.22
C ASP A 55 -11.80 2.26 -2.75
N GLY A 56 -11.24 1.50 -3.69
CA GLY A 56 -10.62 0.20 -3.44
C GLY A 56 -9.27 0.23 -2.73
N THR A 57 -8.75 1.40 -2.32
CA THR A 57 -7.46 1.50 -1.62
C THR A 57 -7.46 0.75 -0.29
N ASN A 58 -8.61 0.72 0.38
CA ASN A 58 -8.86 -0.10 1.55
C ASN A 58 -9.92 -1.15 1.21
N SER A 59 -9.48 -2.32 0.77
CA SER A 59 -10.38 -3.40 0.31
C SER A 59 -11.43 -3.80 1.33
N ASN A 60 -11.12 -3.76 2.63
CA ASN A 60 -12.08 -4.12 3.67
C ASN A 60 -13.19 -3.06 3.80
N THR A 61 -12.80 -1.78 3.81
CA THR A 61 -13.76 -0.66 3.83
C THR A 61 -14.62 -0.66 2.57
N ALA A 62 -14.00 -0.89 1.41
CA ALA A 62 -14.67 -1.05 0.12
C ALA A 62 -15.70 -2.19 0.14
N LEU A 63 -15.32 -3.39 0.62
CA LEU A 63 -16.21 -4.55 0.69
C LEU A 63 -17.36 -4.34 1.69
N ILE A 64 -17.08 -3.75 2.86
CA ILE A 64 -18.11 -3.42 3.85
C ILE A 64 -19.10 -2.40 3.27
N ALA A 65 -18.58 -1.35 2.60
CA ALA A 65 -19.39 -0.36 1.93
C ALA A 65 -20.28 -0.99 0.84
N LEU A 66 -19.71 -1.83 -0.03
CA LEU A 66 -20.46 -2.56 -1.06
C LEU A 66 -21.53 -3.48 -0.45
N GLY A 67 -21.23 -4.17 0.65
CA GLY A 67 -22.19 -4.97 1.40
C GLY A 67 -23.38 -4.16 1.89
N TYR A 68 -23.14 -3.00 2.53
CA TYR A 68 -24.20 -2.11 2.97
C TYR A 68 -25.00 -1.51 1.80
N VAL A 69 -24.33 -1.10 0.72
CA VAL A 69 -25.00 -0.56 -0.46
C VAL A 69 -25.90 -1.63 -1.09
N GLY A 70 -25.41 -2.87 -1.21
CA GLY A 70 -26.18 -4.01 -1.68
C GLY A 70 -27.40 -4.29 -0.81
N GLN A 71 -27.25 -4.26 0.52
CA GLN A 71 -28.37 -4.44 1.45
C GLN A 71 -29.42 -3.31 1.31
N ILE A 72 -29.00 -2.05 1.28
CA ILE A 72 -29.91 -0.90 1.12
C ILE A 72 -30.63 -0.96 -0.23
N ALA A 73 -29.92 -1.27 -1.31
CA ALA A 73 -30.50 -1.42 -2.64
C ALA A 73 -31.50 -2.58 -2.68
N GLY A 74 -31.19 -3.71 -2.04
CA GLY A 74 -32.08 -4.85 -1.90
C GLY A 74 -33.36 -4.52 -1.14
N THR A 75 -33.25 -3.88 0.05
CA THR A 75 -34.41 -3.46 0.84
C THR A 75 -35.26 -2.43 0.10
N PHE A 76 -34.64 -1.47 -0.57
CA PHE A 76 -35.36 -0.49 -1.40
C PHE A 76 -36.10 -1.17 -2.55
N GLY A 77 -35.43 -2.06 -3.29
CA GLY A 77 -36.03 -2.79 -4.40
C GLY A 77 -37.23 -3.65 -3.98
N GLN A 78 -37.10 -4.37 -2.86
CA GLN A 78 -38.19 -5.17 -2.30
C GLN A 78 -39.35 -4.30 -1.80
N GLY A 79 -39.07 -3.25 -1.04
CA GLY A 79 -40.10 -2.33 -0.53
C GLY A 79 -40.87 -1.62 -1.65
N TYR A 80 -40.16 -1.16 -2.67
CA TYR A 80 -40.77 -0.52 -3.84
C TYR A 80 -41.60 -1.51 -4.67
N ALA A 81 -41.14 -2.76 -4.83
CA ALA A 81 -41.90 -3.80 -5.50
C ALA A 81 -43.22 -4.13 -4.77
N LEU A 82 -43.20 -4.18 -3.43
CA LEU A 82 -44.39 -4.39 -2.61
C LEU A 82 -45.38 -3.23 -2.71
N ASP A 83 -44.92 -1.98 -2.62
CA ASP A 83 -45.76 -0.79 -2.78
C ASP A 83 -46.40 -0.74 -4.18
N LEU A 84 -45.63 -1.05 -5.24
CA LEU A 84 -46.15 -1.12 -6.60
C LEU A 84 -47.20 -2.23 -6.77
N ALA A 85 -46.97 -3.41 -6.16
CA ALA A 85 -47.92 -4.52 -6.19
C ALA A 85 -49.24 -4.17 -5.49
N GLN A 86 -49.17 -3.46 -4.36
CA GLN A 86 -50.35 -2.97 -3.64
C GLN A 86 -51.13 -1.92 -4.45
N ARG A 87 -50.44 -0.98 -5.10
CA ARG A 87 -51.08 0.08 -5.90
C ARG A 87 -51.69 -0.42 -7.21
N THR A 88 -51.14 -1.47 -7.80
CA THR A 88 -51.56 -1.97 -9.12
C THR A 88 -52.40 -3.24 -9.08
N GLY A 89 -52.64 -3.83 -7.90
CA GLY A 89 -53.48 -5.02 -7.71
C GLY A 89 -52.90 -6.31 -8.34
N ARG A 90 -51.71 -6.26 -8.94
CA ARG A 90 -51.04 -7.40 -9.58
C ARG A 90 -50.03 -8.03 -8.61
N ALA A 91 -50.53 -8.73 -7.60
CA ALA A 91 -49.71 -9.31 -6.53
C ALA A 91 -49.14 -10.71 -6.82
N LEU A 92 -49.45 -11.35 -7.95
CA LEU A 92 -49.08 -12.75 -8.19
C LEU A 92 -48.39 -12.92 -9.55
N GLY A 93 -47.04 -12.94 -9.55
CA GLY A 93 -46.27 -13.50 -10.66
C GLY A 93 -45.16 -12.63 -11.26
N ARG A 94 -44.94 -11.39 -10.79
CA ARG A 94 -43.72 -10.66 -11.22
C ARG A 94 -42.52 -11.11 -10.40
N PRO A 95 -41.40 -11.47 -11.03
CA PRO A 95 -40.19 -11.83 -10.30
C PRO A 95 -39.82 -10.66 -9.38
N LEU A 96 -39.56 -10.96 -8.11
CA LEU A 96 -38.99 -10.03 -7.15
C LEU A 96 -37.88 -9.25 -7.85
N VAL A 97 -37.86 -7.92 -7.72
CA VAL A 97 -36.80 -7.07 -8.27
C VAL A 97 -35.47 -7.62 -7.75
N ASN A 98 -34.79 -8.40 -8.59
CA ASN A 98 -33.57 -9.06 -8.22
C ASN A 98 -32.45 -8.06 -8.47
N VAL A 99 -31.89 -7.52 -7.39
CA VAL A 99 -30.74 -6.62 -7.47
C VAL A 99 -29.53 -7.48 -7.80
N LYS A 100 -29.25 -7.61 -9.10
CA LYS A 100 -28.02 -8.24 -9.58
C LYS A 100 -26.92 -7.19 -9.53
N MET A 101 -26.08 -7.24 -8.50
CA MET A 101 -24.86 -6.45 -8.47
C MET A 101 -23.88 -7.02 -9.49
N GLU A 102 -23.52 -6.21 -10.47
CA GLU A 102 -22.42 -6.52 -11.40
C GLU A 102 -21.22 -5.67 -11.01
N GLU A 103 -20.26 -6.28 -10.33
CA GLU A 103 -19.03 -5.61 -9.91
C GLU A 103 -18.10 -5.39 -11.11
N ARG A 104 -17.59 -4.15 -11.26
CA ARG A 104 -16.59 -3.81 -12.27
C ARG A 104 -15.40 -3.11 -11.62
N TYR A 105 -14.26 -3.81 -11.58
CA TYR A 105 -13.02 -3.28 -11.00
C TYR A 105 -12.33 -2.31 -11.98
N TRP A 106 -12.22 -1.02 -11.65
CA TRP A 106 -11.65 0.00 -12.55
C TRP A 106 -10.17 -0.20 -12.89
N TYR A 107 -9.35 -0.63 -11.92
CA TYR A 107 -7.91 -0.73 -12.10
C TYR A 107 -7.40 -2.17 -12.22
N ASN A 108 -8.29 -3.18 -12.17
CA ASN A 108 -7.95 -4.60 -12.38
C ASN A 108 -9.21 -5.41 -12.77
N GLN A 109 -9.79 -5.12 -13.93
CA GLN A 109 -11.04 -5.71 -14.41
C GLN A 109 -11.07 -7.25 -14.40
N ASN A 110 -9.89 -7.88 -14.53
CA ASN A 110 -9.72 -9.32 -14.56
C ASN A 110 -9.25 -9.93 -13.23
N LEU A 111 -9.15 -9.13 -12.15
CA LEU A 111 -8.61 -9.55 -10.85
C LEU A 111 -7.25 -10.28 -10.98
N ASN A 112 -6.40 -9.80 -11.88
CA ASN A 112 -5.08 -10.39 -12.08
C ASN A 112 -4.22 -10.17 -10.83
N SER A 113 -4.01 -11.25 -10.07
CA SER A 113 -3.21 -11.24 -8.85
C SER A 113 -1.80 -10.68 -9.07
N ARG A 114 -1.23 -10.83 -10.28
CA ARG A 114 0.12 -10.34 -10.62
C ARG A 114 0.26 -8.84 -10.39
N TRP A 115 -0.79 -8.05 -10.62
CA TRP A 115 -0.75 -6.59 -10.47
C TRP A 115 -0.60 -6.16 -9.01
N PHE A 116 -1.03 -6.99 -8.07
CA PHE A 116 -0.83 -6.77 -6.63
C PHE A 116 0.48 -7.38 -6.12
N PHE A 117 0.76 -8.63 -6.52
CA PHE A 117 1.90 -9.39 -6.01
C PHE A 117 3.24 -8.86 -6.50
N VAL A 118 3.38 -8.53 -7.80
CA VAL A 118 4.68 -8.14 -8.37
C VAL A 118 5.26 -6.89 -7.70
N PRO A 119 4.51 -5.75 -7.57
CA PRO A 119 5.02 -4.59 -6.83
C PRO A 119 5.37 -4.90 -5.38
N GLY A 120 4.61 -5.75 -4.72
CA GLY A 120 4.88 -6.10 -3.32
C GLY A 120 6.08 -7.04 -3.14
N VAL A 121 6.30 -7.95 -4.09
CA VAL A 121 7.51 -8.78 -4.15
C VAL A 121 8.75 -7.91 -4.41
N ILE A 122 8.67 -6.90 -5.28
CA ILE A 122 9.78 -5.94 -5.48
C ILE A 122 10.16 -5.30 -4.15
N GLY A 123 9.21 -4.69 -3.44
CA GLY A 123 9.49 -4.05 -2.15
C GLY A 123 10.04 -5.00 -1.09
N THR A 124 9.47 -6.20 -1.00
CA THR A 124 9.91 -7.22 -0.04
C THR A 124 11.32 -7.73 -0.35
N LEU A 125 11.62 -8.04 -1.62
CA LEU A 125 12.94 -8.48 -2.04
C LEU A 125 13.98 -7.39 -1.77
N THR A 126 13.67 -6.13 -2.07
CA THR A 126 14.57 -5.01 -1.78
C THR A 126 14.82 -4.86 -0.28
N LEU A 127 13.78 -4.97 0.56
CA LEU A 127 13.94 -4.95 2.02
C LEU A 127 14.92 -6.04 2.47
N ILE A 128 14.65 -7.29 2.11
CA ILE A 128 15.43 -8.44 2.57
C ILE A 128 16.87 -8.36 2.06
N THR A 129 17.06 -8.10 0.77
CA THR A 129 18.39 -8.05 0.16
C THR A 129 19.24 -6.94 0.75
N ILE A 130 18.71 -5.72 0.87
CA ILE A 130 19.50 -4.56 1.29
C ILE A 130 19.81 -4.59 2.78
N VAL A 131 18.86 -5.00 3.62
CA VAL A 131 19.11 -5.19 5.06
C VAL A 131 20.17 -6.28 5.26
N ASN A 132 20.07 -7.42 4.57
CA ASN A 132 21.05 -8.50 4.67
C ASN A 132 22.45 -8.08 4.22
N LEU A 133 22.57 -7.49 3.03
CA LEU A 133 23.87 -7.07 2.49
C LEU A 133 24.56 -6.06 3.41
N THR A 134 23.80 -5.08 3.90
CA THR A 134 24.34 -4.02 4.76
C THR A 134 24.74 -4.56 6.12
N ALA A 135 23.89 -5.40 6.74
CA ALA A 135 24.20 -6.01 8.03
C ALA A 135 25.45 -6.90 7.94
N PHE A 136 25.51 -7.80 6.95
CA PHE A 136 26.63 -8.74 6.80
C PHE A 136 27.93 -8.06 6.41
N ALA A 137 27.88 -6.99 5.62
CA ALA A 137 29.08 -6.26 5.23
C ALA A 137 29.84 -5.71 6.45
N ILE A 138 29.13 -5.10 7.40
CA ILE A 138 29.75 -4.54 8.60
C ILE A 138 30.12 -5.63 9.61
N VAL A 139 29.24 -6.61 9.82
CA VAL A 139 29.49 -7.70 10.76
C VAL A 139 30.68 -8.56 10.33
N ARG A 140 30.85 -8.79 9.02
CA ARG A 140 32.03 -9.51 8.50
C ARG A 140 33.34 -8.82 8.82
N GLU A 141 33.40 -7.50 8.68
CA GLU A 141 34.61 -6.72 8.99
C GLU A 141 34.92 -6.76 10.48
N ARG A 142 33.88 -6.75 11.33
CA ARG A 142 34.03 -6.92 12.77
C ARG A 142 34.54 -8.33 13.12
N GLU A 143 33.95 -9.36 12.51
CA GLU A 143 34.29 -10.77 12.79
C GLU A 143 35.72 -11.14 12.36
N ILE A 144 36.22 -10.54 11.27
CA ILE A 144 37.59 -10.77 10.77
C ILE A 144 38.61 -9.81 11.45
N GLY A 145 38.15 -8.88 12.28
CA GLY A 145 39.02 -7.95 13.04
C GLY A 145 39.55 -6.75 12.24
N THR A 146 39.15 -6.60 10.97
CA THR A 146 39.52 -5.44 10.14
C THR A 146 38.87 -4.15 10.64
N LEU A 147 37.73 -4.25 11.33
CA LEU A 147 37.09 -3.08 11.93
C LEU A 147 38.00 -2.41 12.97
N GLU A 148 38.68 -3.18 13.81
CA GLU A 148 39.60 -2.65 14.83
C GLU A 148 40.81 -1.96 14.20
N GLN A 149 41.34 -2.52 13.12
CA GLN A 149 42.46 -1.91 12.37
C GLN A 149 42.09 -0.57 11.75
N LEU A 150 40.85 -0.44 11.25
CA LEU A 150 40.33 0.80 10.67
C LEU A 150 40.14 1.90 11.72
N LEU A 151 39.89 1.57 12.99
CA LEU A 151 39.72 2.55 14.06
C LEU A 151 41.01 3.28 14.44
N VAL A 152 42.17 2.72 14.10
CA VAL A 152 43.47 3.35 14.32
C VAL A 152 43.82 4.34 13.20
N THR A 153 43.04 4.35 12.11
CA THR A 153 43.20 5.32 11.02
C THR A 153 42.48 6.64 11.34
N PRO A 154 42.86 7.77 10.73
CA PRO A 154 42.20 9.07 10.97
C PRO A 154 40.79 9.17 10.35
N ILE A 155 40.18 8.07 9.93
CA ILE A 155 38.86 8.03 9.30
C ILE A 155 37.77 8.16 10.36
N GLN A 156 36.83 9.09 10.16
CA GLN A 156 35.73 9.25 11.10
C GLN A 156 34.70 8.12 10.91
N PRO A 157 34.04 7.63 11.99
CA PRO A 157 33.09 6.53 11.89
C PRO A 157 31.95 6.77 10.88
N PHE A 158 31.47 8.00 10.75
CA PHE A 158 30.42 8.33 9.76
C PHE A 158 30.94 8.26 8.31
N GLU A 159 32.20 8.64 8.06
CA GLU A 159 32.82 8.58 6.72
C GLU A 159 32.94 7.12 6.28
N PHE A 160 33.37 6.26 7.21
CA PHE A 160 33.42 4.81 6.98
C PHE A 160 32.04 4.24 6.67
N ILE A 161 31.03 4.58 7.48
CA ILE A 161 29.66 4.11 7.27
C ILE A 161 29.15 4.58 5.90
N ILE A 162 29.20 5.88 5.60
CA ILE A 162 28.69 6.40 4.32
C ILE A 162 29.43 5.75 3.15
N GLY A 163 30.77 5.71 3.19
CA GLY A 163 31.59 5.11 2.14
C GLY A 163 31.26 3.64 1.89
N LYS A 164 30.97 2.87 2.95
CA LYS A 164 30.60 1.45 2.83
C LYS A 164 29.15 1.24 2.39
N THR A 165 28.25 2.13 2.81
CA THR A 165 26.81 1.97 2.63
C THR A 165 26.34 2.44 1.24
N LEU A 166 27.05 3.41 0.66
CA LEU A 166 26.74 4.02 -0.63
C LEU A 166 26.80 3.03 -1.83
N PRO A 167 27.74 2.07 -1.89
CA PRO A 167 27.67 0.96 -2.85
C PRO A 167 26.38 0.13 -2.73
N PHE A 168 25.92 -0.18 -1.51
CA PHE A 168 24.68 -0.93 -1.31
C PHE A 168 23.44 -0.15 -1.70
N PHE A 169 23.45 1.18 -1.52
CA PHE A 169 22.41 2.05 -2.05
C PHE A 169 22.28 1.92 -3.57
N PHE A 170 23.39 1.99 -4.31
CA PHE A 170 23.37 1.82 -5.77
C PHE A 170 22.98 0.41 -6.19
N ILE A 171 23.44 -0.62 -5.47
CA ILE A 171 22.99 -2.01 -5.70
C ILE A 171 21.46 -2.11 -5.55
N GLY A 172 20.89 -1.46 -4.53
CA GLY A 172 19.44 -1.41 -4.33
C GLY A 172 18.69 -0.71 -5.46
N LEU A 173 19.21 0.41 -5.96
CA LEU A 173 18.62 1.11 -7.11
C LEU A 173 18.65 0.24 -8.36
N ILE A 174 19.79 -0.39 -8.65
CA ILE A 174 19.94 -1.30 -9.79
C ILE A 174 19.02 -2.52 -9.63
N GLN A 175 18.95 -3.11 -8.43
CA GLN A 175 18.07 -4.23 -8.12
C GLN A 175 16.61 -3.86 -8.40
N VAL A 176 16.13 -2.74 -7.86
CA VAL A 176 14.76 -2.28 -8.10
C VAL A 176 14.53 -2.05 -9.58
N ALA A 177 15.45 -1.39 -10.30
CA ALA A 177 15.30 -1.17 -11.74
C ALA A 177 15.20 -2.49 -12.53
N ILE A 178 16.03 -3.49 -12.20
CA ILE A 178 16.01 -4.81 -12.85
C ILE A 178 14.68 -5.53 -12.57
N VAL A 179 14.30 -5.68 -11.29
CA VAL A 179 13.08 -6.42 -10.93
C VAL A 179 11.83 -5.67 -11.39
N ALA A 180 11.86 -4.34 -11.38
CA ALA A 180 10.81 -3.50 -11.95
C ALA A 180 10.65 -3.71 -13.45
N GLY A 181 11.78 -3.76 -14.18
CA GLY A 181 11.82 -4.07 -15.61
C GLY A 181 11.26 -5.45 -15.91
N ILE A 182 11.65 -6.48 -15.14
CA ILE A 182 11.09 -7.83 -15.28
C ILE A 182 9.57 -7.82 -15.03
N GLY A 183 9.11 -7.10 -13.99
CA GLY A 183 7.69 -6.95 -13.71
C GLY A 183 6.90 -6.33 -14.86
N MET A 184 7.48 -5.33 -15.53
CA MET A 184 6.87 -4.67 -16.69
C MET A 184 6.89 -5.56 -17.94
N PHE A 185 8.06 -6.11 -18.31
CA PHE A 185 8.26 -6.76 -19.61
C PHE A 185 7.93 -8.25 -19.63
N TRP A 186 8.06 -8.95 -18.50
CA TRP A 186 7.82 -10.40 -18.42
C TRP A 186 6.45 -10.74 -17.83
N PHE A 187 6.02 -9.96 -16.83
CA PHE A 187 4.76 -10.21 -16.13
C PHE A 187 3.60 -9.34 -16.61
N ASP A 188 3.84 -8.49 -17.62
CA ASP A 188 2.86 -7.55 -18.20
C ASP A 188 2.14 -6.71 -17.14
N VAL A 189 2.88 -6.30 -16.11
CA VAL A 189 2.34 -5.44 -15.06
C VAL A 189 2.35 -4.00 -15.58
N PRO A 190 1.20 -3.32 -15.63
CA PRO A 190 1.14 -1.96 -16.13
C PRO A 190 1.96 -1.06 -15.22
N PHE A 191 2.71 -0.15 -15.83
CA PHE A 191 3.36 0.96 -15.15
C PHE A 191 2.80 2.26 -15.71
N LYS A 192 1.86 2.86 -14.98
CA LYS A 192 1.14 4.06 -15.43
C LYS A 192 1.71 5.37 -14.85
N GLY A 193 2.60 5.27 -13.87
CA GLY A 193 3.13 6.41 -13.13
C GLY A 193 4.38 7.03 -13.74
N ASN A 194 4.94 7.99 -13.01
CA ASN A 194 6.19 8.65 -13.38
C ASN A 194 7.40 7.86 -12.80
N PRO A 195 8.38 7.44 -13.63
CA PRO A 195 9.60 6.77 -13.16
C PRO A 195 10.37 7.54 -12.10
N LEU A 196 10.38 8.88 -12.15
CA LEU A 196 11.07 9.72 -11.17
C LEU A 196 10.42 9.65 -9.78
N VAL A 197 9.10 9.53 -9.72
CA VAL A 197 8.37 9.37 -8.45
C VAL A 197 8.71 8.03 -7.81
N LEU A 198 8.79 6.96 -8.63
CA LEU A 198 9.26 5.66 -8.16
C LEU A 198 10.71 5.75 -7.68
N LEU A 199 11.61 6.33 -8.48
CA LEU A 199 13.02 6.49 -8.14
C LEU A 199 13.22 7.21 -6.81
N LEU A 200 12.55 8.37 -6.60
CA LEU A 200 12.61 9.11 -5.35
C LEU A 200 12.08 8.30 -4.17
N GLY A 201 10.95 7.63 -4.34
CA GLY A 201 10.40 6.73 -3.32
C GLY A 201 11.34 5.58 -2.99
N THR A 202 12.00 5.00 -3.99
CA THR A 202 13.02 3.95 -3.81
C THR A 202 14.23 4.48 -3.07
N CYS A 203 14.75 5.68 -3.40
CA CYS A 203 15.86 6.29 -2.67
C CYS A 203 15.54 6.43 -1.16
N LEU A 204 14.35 6.96 -0.83
CA LEU A 204 13.92 7.14 0.55
C LEU A 204 13.70 5.81 1.29
N PHE A 205 13.16 4.82 0.58
CA PHE A 205 13.03 3.48 1.11
C PHE A 205 14.39 2.84 1.39
N LEU A 206 15.34 2.96 0.47
CA LEU A 206 16.71 2.47 0.64
C LEU A 206 17.40 3.13 1.83
N MET A 207 17.23 4.43 2.06
CA MET A 207 17.76 5.08 3.27
C MET A 207 17.27 4.39 4.56
N SER A 208 15.98 4.03 4.61
CA SER A 208 15.40 3.33 5.75
C SER A 208 15.93 1.91 5.90
N THR A 209 16.01 1.13 4.81
CA THR A 209 16.47 -0.26 4.87
C THR A 209 17.97 -0.37 5.16
N LEU A 210 18.78 0.55 4.64
CA LEU A 210 20.19 0.68 5.00
C LEU A 210 20.34 1.00 6.50
N GLY A 211 19.56 1.94 7.02
CA GLY A 211 19.54 2.26 8.46
C GLY A 211 19.21 1.04 9.34
N ILE A 212 18.24 0.23 8.93
CA ILE A 212 17.90 -1.03 9.63
C ILE A 212 19.07 -2.01 9.58
N GLY A 213 19.65 -2.24 8.41
CA GLY A 213 20.81 -3.15 8.27
C GLY A 213 22.01 -2.73 9.10
N LEU A 214 22.29 -1.41 9.17
CA LEU A 214 23.34 -0.86 10.03
C LEU A 214 23.00 -1.00 11.52
N LEU A 215 21.76 -0.76 11.93
CA LEU A 215 21.37 -0.97 13.33
C LEU A 215 21.56 -2.43 13.77
N ILE A 216 21.16 -3.38 12.92
CA ILE A 216 21.37 -4.79 13.19
C ILE A 216 22.87 -5.11 13.28
N SER A 217 23.69 -4.55 12.39
CA SER A 217 25.15 -4.80 12.46
C SER A 217 25.79 -4.32 13.76
N THR A 218 25.29 -3.22 14.36
CA THR A 218 25.81 -2.75 15.65
C THR A 218 25.51 -3.71 16.81
N LEU A 219 24.45 -4.52 16.71
CA LEU A 219 24.01 -5.47 17.73
C LEU A 219 24.70 -6.83 17.65
N CYS A 220 25.31 -7.15 16.52
CA CYS A 220 25.86 -8.48 16.25
C CYS A 220 27.40 -8.48 16.24
N LYS A 221 27.97 -9.60 16.70
CA LYS A 221 29.43 -9.85 16.65
C LYS A 221 29.83 -10.81 15.53
N THR A 222 28.94 -11.72 15.14
CA THR A 222 29.20 -12.72 14.09
C THR A 222 28.11 -12.70 13.01
N GLN A 223 28.45 -13.12 11.80
CA GLN A 223 27.49 -13.21 10.69
C GLN A 223 26.30 -14.10 11.02
N GLN A 224 26.52 -15.17 11.79
CA GLN A 224 25.45 -16.06 12.23
C GLN A 224 24.45 -15.37 13.18
N GLN A 225 24.93 -14.51 14.08
CA GLN A 225 24.06 -13.67 14.92
C GLN A 225 23.28 -12.65 14.08
N ALA A 226 23.92 -12.07 13.06
CA ALA A 226 23.27 -11.14 12.15
C ALA A 226 22.17 -11.83 11.34
N PHE A 227 22.42 -13.06 10.86
CA PHE A 227 21.42 -13.85 10.14
C PHE A 227 20.19 -14.14 11.02
N ALA A 228 20.41 -14.59 12.27
CA ALA A 228 19.33 -14.82 13.21
C ALA A 228 18.56 -13.52 13.53
N SER A 229 19.27 -12.40 13.76
CA SER A 229 18.67 -11.10 14.04
C SER A 229 17.83 -10.59 12.87
N ASN A 230 18.33 -10.73 11.64
CA ASN A 230 17.59 -10.38 10.43
C ASN A 230 16.29 -11.18 10.33
N PHE A 231 16.28 -12.47 10.67
CA PHE A 231 15.04 -13.25 10.68
C PHE A 231 13.98 -12.66 11.62
N PHE A 232 14.38 -12.31 12.86
CA PHE A 232 13.47 -11.74 13.86
C PHE A 232 13.05 -10.29 13.58
N VAL A 233 13.78 -9.54 12.74
CA VAL A 233 13.40 -8.18 12.34
C VAL A 233 12.58 -8.19 11.05
N LEU A 234 13.08 -8.87 10.02
CA LEU A 234 12.49 -8.84 8.67
C LEU A 234 11.16 -9.58 8.59
N ASN A 235 10.99 -10.69 9.30
CA ASN A 235 9.76 -11.47 9.23
C ASN A 235 8.55 -10.70 9.82
N PRO A 236 8.64 -10.12 11.04
CA PRO A 236 7.58 -9.24 11.54
C PRO A 236 7.32 -8.03 10.64
N MET A 237 8.35 -7.38 10.12
CA MET A 237 8.17 -6.27 9.17
C MET A 237 7.39 -6.70 7.93
N PHE A 238 7.74 -7.84 7.33
CA PHE A 238 7.01 -8.37 6.19
C PHE A 238 5.51 -8.59 6.50
N VAL A 239 5.19 -9.17 7.66
CA VAL A 239 3.80 -9.40 8.08
C VAL A 239 3.06 -8.09 8.35
N LEU A 240 3.72 -7.14 9.02
CA LEU A 240 3.16 -5.83 9.39
C LEU A 240 3.04 -4.84 8.23
N SER A 241 3.73 -5.09 7.11
CA SER A 241 3.79 -4.18 5.97
C SER A 241 2.46 -3.92 5.25
N GLY A 242 1.46 -4.78 5.44
CA GLY A 242 0.24 -4.74 4.63
C GLY A 242 0.34 -5.52 3.32
N PHE A 243 1.44 -6.25 3.09
CA PHE A 243 1.57 -7.14 1.94
C PHE A 243 0.85 -8.48 2.12
N SER A 244 1.14 -9.20 3.21
CA SER A 244 0.51 -10.50 3.48
C SER A 244 -0.92 -10.38 4.00
N PHE A 245 -1.15 -9.44 4.91
CA PHE A 245 -2.47 -9.20 5.52
C PHE A 245 -2.79 -7.71 5.46
N PRO A 246 -4.04 -7.30 5.16
CA PRO A 246 -4.42 -5.90 5.23
C PRO A 246 -4.20 -5.34 6.63
N ILE A 247 -3.57 -4.16 6.74
CA ILE A 247 -3.28 -3.50 8.02
C ILE A 247 -4.59 -3.23 8.80
N SER A 248 -5.67 -2.89 8.09
CA SER A 248 -7.00 -2.67 8.67
C SER A 248 -7.60 -3.89 9.36
N SER A 249 -7.08 -5.09 9.09
CA SER A 249 -7.55 -6.33 9.71
C SER A 249 -6.74 -6.69 10.96
N MET A 250 -5.70 -5.93 11.29
CA MET A 250 -4.87 -6.14 12.47
C MET A 250 -5.52 -5.47 13.69
N PRO A 251 -5.35 -6.02 14.91
CA PRO A 251 -5.68 -5.32 16.15
C PRO A 251 -4.98 -3.96 16.23
N ASP A 252 -5.62 -2.98 16.88
CA ASP A 252 -5.14 -1.58 16.92
C ASP A 252 -3.68 -1.47 17.37
N VAL A 253 -3.27 -2.25 18.37
CA VAL A 253 -1.88 -2.28 18.88
C VAL A 253 -0.87 -2.63 17.76
N LEU A 254 -1.20 -3.59 16.91
CA LEU A 254 -0.33 -3.97 15.79
C LEU A 254 -0.34 -2.89 14.69
N GLN A 255 -1.48 -2.23 14.46
CA GLN A 255 -1.55 -1.11 13.51
C GLN A 255 -0.59 0.02 13.89
N TRP A 256 -0.45 0.32 15.19
CA TRP A 256 0.53 1.30 15.66
C TRP A 256 1.97 0.89 15.35
N LEU A 257 2.32 -0.38 15.53
CA LEU A 257 3.66 -0.89 15.21
C LEU A 257 4.00 -0.78 13.73
N THR A 258 3.01 -0.93 12.85
CA THR A 258 3.26 -0.82 11.40
C THR A 258 3.74 0.58 10.96
N TYR A 259 3.57 1.63 11.78
CA TYR A 259 4.12 2.95 11.45
C TYR A 259 5.66 3.00 11.50
N LEU A 260 6.30 2.05 12.18
CA LEU A 260 7.76 1.90 12.22
C LEU A 260 8.31 1.11 11.03
N ASP A 261 7.44 0.50 10.22
CA ASP A 261 7.84 -0.32 9.08
C ASP A 261 7.95 0.51 7.79
N PRO A 262 9.15 0.77 7.25
CA PRO A 262 9.30 1.45 5.96
C PRO A 262 8.63 0.71 4.80
N LEU A 263 8.49 -0.62 4.84
CA LEU A 263 7.87 -1.39 3.76
C LEU A 263 6.40 -1.01 3.60
N ARG A 264 5.68 -0.70 4.70
CA ARG A 264 4.30 -0.17 4.66
C ARG A 264 4.17 1.01 3.70
N TYR A 265 5.02 2.01 3.85
CA TYR A 265 4.95 3.24 3.07
C TYR A 265 5.40 3.01 1.62
N TYR A 266 6.46 2.22 1.43
CA TYR A 266 6.98 1.92 0.10
C TYR A 266 5.98 1.13 -0.74
N LEU A 267 5.22 0.20 -0.13
CA LEU A 267 4.16 -0.55 -0.83
C LEU A 267 3.07 0.37 -1.39
N VAL A 268 2.73 1.46 -0.69
CA VAL A 268 1.78 2.46 -1.19
C VAL A 268 2.37 3.20 -2.40
N ILE A 269 3.64 3.60 -2.33
CA ILE A 269 4.34 4.32 -3.41
C ILE A 269 4.46 3.45 -4.66
N ILE A 270 4.98 2.23 -4.54
CA ILE A 270 5.22 1.36 -5.69
C ILE A 270 3.91 0.92 -6.36
N ARG A 271 2.86 0.61 -5.58
CA ARG A 271 1.54 0.30 -6.14
C ARG A 271 0.89 1.54 -6.77
N GLY A 272 1.08 2.72 -6.18
CA GLY A 272 0.65 3.99 -6.75
C GLY A 272 1.28 4.25 -8.12
N ALA A 273 2.58 3.99 -8.26
CA ALA A 273 3.31 4.15 -9.51
C ALA A 273 2.92 3.10 -10.57
N TYR A 274 2.82 1.82 -10.21
CA TYR A 274 2.47 0.77 -11.16
C TYR A 274 1.00 0.86 -11.59
N ILE A 275 0.07 0.81 -10.64
CA ILE A 275 -1.35 0.52 -10.90
C ILE A 275 -2.14 1.80 -11.17
N LYS A 276 -1.98 2.80 -10.30
CA LYS A 276 -2.83 4.00 -10.28
C LYS A 276 -2.29 5.13 -11.16
N GLY A 277 -0.98 5.19 -11.38
CA GLY A 277 -0.34 6.31 -12.08
C GLY A 277 -0.35 7.61 -11.29
N VAL A 278 -0.51 7.55 -9.95
CA VAL A 278 -0.55 8.75 -9.10
C VAL A 278 0.84 9.38 -8.97
N GLY A 279 0.87 10.72 -9.02
CA GLY A 279 2.09 11.51 -8.92
C GLY A 279 2.47 11.90 -7.49
N MET A 280 3.51 12.74 -7.39
CA MET A 280 4.06 13.25 -6.12
C MET A 280 3.00 13.92 -5.23
N HIS A 281 2.02 14.60 -5.83
CA HIS A 281 0.96 15.32 -5.11
C HIS A 281 0.10 14.41 -4.20
N VAL A 282 0.00 13.12 -4.51
CA VAL A 282 -0.69 12.13 -3.64
C VAL A 282 0.29 11.41 -2.73
N LEU A 283 1.50 11.13 -3.22
CA LEU A 283 2.46 10.24 -2.57
C LEU A 283 3.43 10.95 -1.60
N TRP A 284 3.39 12.28 -1.51
CA TRP A 284 4.29 13.04 -0.64
C TRP A 284 4.20 12.67 0.86
N PRO A 285 3.03 12.33 1.46
CA PRO A 285 2.99 11.97 2.88
C PRO A 285 3.78 10.70 3.18
N GLN A 286 3.71 9.70 2.29
CA GLN A 286 4.45 8.44 2.40
C GLN A 286 5.94 8.67 2.20
N MET A 287 6.32 9.56 1.28
CA MET A 287 7.71 9.94 1.09
C MET A 287 8.28 10.68 2.30
N VAL A 288 7.53 11.60 2.91
CA VAL A 288 7.95 12.27 4.15
C VAL A 288 8.10 11.26 5.30
N ALA A 289 7.17 10.32 5.44
CA ALA A 289 7.28 9.27 6.45
C ALA A 289 8.54 8.40 6.25
N LEU A 290 8.85 8.00 5.01
CA LEU A 290 10.09 7.30 4.68
C LEU A 290 11.33 8.14 4.92
N PHE A 291 11.29 9.44 4.63
CA PHE A 291 12.41 10.34 4.91
C PHE A 291 12.66 10.44 6.42
N VAL A 292 11.62 10.64 7.22
CA VAL A 292 11.72 10.71 8.69
C VAL A 292 12.23 9.39 9.27
N LEU A 293 11.68 8.25 8.84
CA LEU A 293 12.17 6.94 9.26
C LEU A 293 13.61 6.71 8.82
N GLY A 294 13.94 6.96 7.56
CA GLY A 294 15.29 6.76 7.04
C GLY A 294 16.33 7.62 7.73
N ALA A 295 16.06 8.91 7.87
CA ALA A 295 16.94 9.83 8.58
C ALA A 295 17.11 9.41 10.05
N SER A 296 16.01 9.11 10.76
CA SER A 296 16.10 8.70 12.17
C SER A 296 16.86 7.39 12.36
N LEU A 297 16.59 6.37 11.55
CA LEU A 297 17.28 5.08 11.61
C LEU A 297 18.77 5.21 11.32
N LEU A 298 19.15 5.98 10.29
CA LEU A 298 20.55 6.24 9.95
C LEU A 298 21.26 7.03 11.06
N THR A 299 20.63 8.08 11.60
CA THR A 299 21.20 8.84 12.71
C THR A 299 21.42 7.96 13.94
N ILE A 300 20.43 7.15 14.33
CA ILE A 300 20.57 6.22 15.46
C ILE A 300 21.67 5.19 15.17
N ALA A 301 21.76 4.68 13.94
CA ALA A 301 22.80 3.72 13.55
C ALA A 301 24.21 4.31 13.71
N VAL A 302 24.43 5.53 13.20
CA VAL A 302 25.73 6.21 13.30
C VAL A 302 26.10 6.51 14.75
N LEU A 303 25.17 7.03 15.54
CA LEU A 303 25.40 7.32 16.97
C LEU A 303 25.70 6.05 17.77
N ARG A 304 24.97 4.97 17.50
CA ARG A 304 25.19 3.69 18.16
C ARG A 304 26.49 3.03 17.73
N PHE A 305 26.88 3.19 16.47
CA PHE A 305 28.15 2.70 15.97
C PHE A 305 29.30 3.36 16.72
N HIS A 306 29.28 4.69 16.91
CA HIS A 306 30.27 5.38 17.75
C HIS A 306 30.35 4.80 19.16
N LYS A 307 29.20 4.63 19.85
CA LYS A 307 29.17 4.11 21.22
C LYS A 307 29.58 2.63 21.34
N SER A 308 29.44 1.85 20.27
CA SER A 308 29.87 0.44 20.26
C SER A 308 31.38 0.29 20.10
N LEU A 309 32.09 1.38 19.79
CA LEU A 309 33.54 1.41 19.60
C LEU A 309 34.29 1.90 20.85
N ASP A 310 33.57 2.58 21.77
CA ASP A 310 34.03 2.92 23.12
C ASP A 310 33.75 1.77 24.11
#